data_AF-A0A9W9KXD0-F1
#
_entry.id   AF-A0A9W9KXD0-F1
#
_cell.length_a   1.000
_cell.length_b   1.000
_cell.length_c   1.000
_cell.angle_alpha   90.00
_cell.angle_beta   90.00
_cell.angle_gamma   90.00
#
_symmetry.space_group_name_H-M   'P 1'
#
loop_
_entity.id
_entity.type
_entity.pdbx_description
1 polymer ?
#
loop_
_entity_poly.entity_id
_entity_poly.type
_entity_poly.pdbx_seq_one_letter_code
_entity_poly.pdbx_strand_id
1 'polypeptide(L)'
;MKNVFDDNGYYLTGDFIRRAHDDSLFILGRASQDVVRFTGWKVFTLDVEEALLKIPHISAAVVLGVDDDQVDQRVSALVVTEPQHEQTVPEQVSLATLRRTLALEHQLSVYKLPTLLRVLAPGEEIPRTSSGKISKPAAREKFFAKNDIESEKVEVWDLGRKDEGLPTRAWDWAGIGAR
;
A
#
# COMPACT_ATOMS: atom_id res chain seq x y z
N MET A 1 -4.63 -28.08 -7.93
CA MET A 1 -4.82 -28.11 -6.46
C MET A 1 -3.75 -29.01 -5.86
N LYS A 2 -2.67 -28.47 -5.31
CA LYS A 2 -1.77 -29.23 -4.43
C LYS A 2 -1.59 -28.42 -3.14
N ASN A 3 -1.67 -29.11 -2.01
CA ASN A 3 -1.49 -28.62 -0.64
C ASN A 3 -2.49 -27.56 -0.17
N VAL A 4 -3.78 -27.88 -0.25
CA VAL A 4 -4.86 -27.09 0.38
C VAL A 4 -5.08 -27.50 1.85
N PHE A 5 -4.64 -28.71 2.20
CA PHE A 5 -4.64 -29.23 3.55
C PHE A 5 -3.20 -29.50 4.00
N ASP A 6 -2.92 -29.36 5.29
CA ASP A 6 -1.66 -29.83 5.89
C ASP A 6 -1.67 -31.35 6.13
N ASP A 7 -0.56 -31.89 6.64
CA ASP A 7 -0.40 -33.31 6.89
C ASP A 7 -1.38 -33.87 7.94
N ASN A 8 -2.01 -32.99 8.73
CA ASN A 8 -3.02 -33.33 9.74
C ASN A 8 -4.47 -33.15 9.23
N GLY A 9 -4.65 -32.70 7.99
CA GLY A 9 -5.97 -32.47 7.38
C GLY A 9 -6.61 -31.11 7.68
N TYR A 10 -5.86 -30.14 8.21
CA TYR A 10 -6.36 -28.77 8.40
C TYR A 10 -6.29 -27.95 7.12
N TYR A 11 -7.34 -27.18 6.83
CA TYR A 11 -7.41 -26.31 5.66
C TYR A 11 -6.48 -25.09 5.80
N LEU A 12 -5.60 -24.90 4.83
CA LEU A 12 -4.68 -23.77 4.77
C LEU A 12 -5.37 -22.57 4.13
N THR A 13 -5.93 -21.68 4.95
CA THR A 13 -6.68 -20.50 4.48
C THR A 13 -5.84 -19.54 3.64
N GLY A 14 -4.54 -19.46 3.95
CA GLY A 14 -3.62 -18.49 3.35
C GLY A 14 -3.77 -17.07 3.93
N ASP A 15 -4.52 -16.90 5.02
CA ASP A 15 -4.69 -15.63 5.71
C ASP A 15 -3.59 -15.45 6.77
N PHE A 16 -3.03 -14.25 6.85
CA PHE A 16 -2.22 -13.86 7.99
C PHE A 16 -3.12 -13.43 9.14
N ILE A 17 -2.82 -13.95 10.33
CA ILE A 17 -3.53 -13.62 11.56
C ILE A 17 -2.56 -13.10 12.61
N ARG A 18 -3.02 -12.13 13.40
CA ARG A 18 -2.36 -11.70 14.63
C ARG A 18 -3.23 -12.11 15.82
N ARG A 19 -2.66 -12.89 16.73
CA ARG A 19 -3.28 -13.21 18.01
C ARG A 19 -2.86 -12.15 19.04
N ALA A 20 -3.83 -11.50 19.65
CA ALA A 20 -3.60 -10.58 20.75
C ALA A 20 -3.42 -11.32 22.08
N HIS A 21 -3.03 -10.59 23.13
CA HIS A 21 -2.76 -11.16 24.45
C HIS A 21 -4.04 -11.69 25.14
N ASP A 22 -5.21 -11.19 24.74
CA ASP A 22 -6.53 -11.63 25.19
C ASP A 22 -7.10 -12.78 24.34
N ASP A 23 -6.26 -13.42 23.51
CA ASP A 23 -6.62 -14.47 22.55
C ASP A 23 -7.54 -14.06 21.39
N SER A 24 -7.85 -12.77 21.26
CA SER A 24 -8.55 -12.24 20.09
C SER A 24 -7.70 -12.42 18.81
N LEU A 25 -8.33 -12.82 17.71
CA LEU A 25 -7.69 -13.01 16.41
C LEU A 25 -8.05 -11.86 15.46
N PHE A 26 -7.01 -11.21 14.92
CA PHE A 26 -7.13 -10.16 13.92
C PHE A 26 -6.65 -10.67 12.57
N ILE A 27 -7.49 -10.59 11.55
CA ILE A 27 -7.12 -10.94 10.17
C ILE A 27 -6.32 -9.78 9.57
N LEU A 28 -5.10 -10.05 9.13
CA LEU A 28 -4.20 -9.08 8.51
C LEU A 28 -4.29 -9.06 6.98
N GLY A 29 -5.09 -9.96 6.40
CA GLY A 29 -5.27 -10.13 4.96
C GLY A 29 -4.62 -11.40 4.42
N ARG A 30 -4.71 -11.60 3.11
CA ARG A 30 -4.21 -12.80 2.43
C ARG A 30 -2.73 -12.67 2.14
N ALA A 31 -1.96 -13.70 2.47
CA ALA A 31 -0.52 -13.75 2.24
C ALA A 31 -0.12 -13.53 0.77
N SER A 32 -1.00 -13.87 -0.17
CA SER A 32 -0.76 -13.74 -1.61
C SER A 32 -1.08 -12.36 -2.19
N GLN A 33 -1.85 -11.51 -1.51
CA GLN A 33 -2.36 -10.26 -2.08
C GLN A 33 -2.22 -9.04 -1.17
N ASP A 34 -2.21 -9.21 0.15
CA ASP A 34 -2.27 -8.12 1.14
C ASP A 34 -0.95 -7.92 1.90
N VAL A 35 0.14 -8.51 1.40
CA VAL A 35 1.50 -8.33 1.93
C VAL A 35 2.43 -7.90 0.80
N VAL A 36 3.05 -6.74 0.96
CA VAL A 36 4.12 -6.24 0.10
C VAL A 36 5.47 -6.52 0.74
N ARG A 37 6.42 -7.01 -0.04
CA ARG A 37 7.80 -7.22 0.40
C ARG A 37 8.67 -6.06 -0.04
N PHE A 38 8.94 -5.13 0.86
CA PHE A 38 9.73 -3.92 0.55
C PHE A 38 11.00 -3.91 1.37
N THR A 39 12.17 -4.00 0.73
CA THR A 39 13.49 -3.94 1.39
C THR A 39 13.67 -4.97 2.51
N GLY A 40 13.08 -6.16 2.36
CA GLY A 40 13.10 -7.23 3.37
C GLY A 40 12.03 -7.10 4.47
N TRP A 41 11.25 -6.02 4.48
CA TRP A 41 10.12 -5.83 5.39
C TRP A 41 8.80 -6.30 4.78
N LYS A 42 7.92 -6.83 5.63
CA LYS A 42 6.53 -7.11 5.27
C LYS A 42 5.67 -5.89 5.59
N VAL A 43 5.08 -5.31 4.55
CA VAL A 43 4.09 -4.24 4.67
C VAL A 43 2.72 -4.84 4.45
N PHE A 44 1.89 -4.83 5.47
CA PHE A 44 0.48 -5.23 5.36
C PHE A 44 -0.29 -4.08 4.69
N THR A 45 -0.90 -4.37 3.54
CA THR A 45 -1.54 -3.33 2.72
C THR A 45 -2.69 -2.66 3.45
N LEU A 46 -3.43 -3.43 4.25
CA LEU A 46 -4.60 -2.97 4.98
C LEU A 46 -4.24 -1.85 5.97
N ASP A 47 -3.11 -1.96 6.67
CA ASP A 47 -2.64 -0.90 7.59
C ASP A 47 -2.48 0.45 6.87
N VAL A 48 -1.97 0.40 5.63
CA VAL A 48 -1.71 1.60 4.81
C VAL A 48 -3.01 2.10 4.18
N GLU A 49 -3.87 1.21 3.69
CA GLU A 49 -5.21 1.53 3.17
C GLU A 49 -6.07 2.23 4.23
N GLU A 50 -6.12 1.71 5.46
CA GLU A 50 -6.86 2.30 6.57
C GLU A 50 -6.34 3.68 6.96
N ALA A 51 -5.02 3.90 6.88
CA ALA A 51 -4.44 5.22 7.14
C ALA A 51 -4.75 6.20 6.01
N LEU A 52 -4.70 5.76 4.75
CA LEU A 52 -5.08 6.58 3.59
C LEU A 52 -6.55 7.02 3.64
N LEU A 53 -7.46 6.11 4.02
CA LEU A 53 -8.89 6.41 4.11
C LEU A 53 -9.26 7.39 5.25
N LYS A 54 -8.34 7.66 6.17
CA LYS A 54 -8.54 8.69 7.22
C LYS A 54 -8.22 10.10 6.70
N ILE A 55 -7.64 10.22 5.50
CA ILE A 55 -7.35 11.51 4.88
C ILE A 55 -8.65 12.05 4.26
N PRO A 56 -9.16 13.23 4.66
CA PRO A 56 -10.53 13.68 4.34
C PRO A 56 -10.92 13.71 2.85
N HIS A 57 -9.98 13.87 1.92
CA HIS A 57 -10.27 13.95 0.48
C HIS A 57 -10.06 12.63 -0.28
N ILE A 58 -9.69 11.54 0.41
CA ILE A 58 -9.52 10.21 -0.20
C ILE A 58 -10.80 9.41 0.01
N SER A 59 -11.54 9.12 -1.06
CA SER A 59 -12.77 8.32 -0.99
C SER A 59 -12.52 6.82 -1.12
N ALA A 60 -11.44 6.42 -1.80
CA ALA A 60 -11.01 5.04 -1.89
C ALA A 60 -9.48 4.94 -1.98
N ALA A 61 -8.92 3.89 -1.37
CA ALA A 61 -7.50 3.58 -1.45
C ALA A 61 -7.29 2.08 -1.66
N VAL A 62 -6.36 1.73 -2.54
CA VAL A 62 -5.89 0.35 -2.74
C VAL A 62 -4.37 0.36 -2.71
N VAL A 63 -3.81 -0.47 -1.84
CA VAL A 63 -2.36 -0.63 -1.70
C VAL A 63 -1.99 -2.02 -2.18
N LEU A 64 -0.98 -2.08 -3.04
CA LEU A 64 -0.47 -3.33 -3.60
C LEU A 64 1.04 -3.25 -3.81
N GLY A 65 1.67 -4.42 -3.87
CA GLY A 65 3.08 -4.52 -4.23
C GLY A 65 3.24 -4.43 -5.74
N VAL A 66 4.21 -3.64 -6.19
CA VAL A 66 4.65 -3.54 -7.59
C VAL A 66 6.09 -4.02 -7.65
N ASP A 67 6.38 -4.99 -8.50
CA ASP A 67 7.70 -5.62 -8.54
C ASP A 67 8.78 -4.61 -8.93
N ASP A 68 9.91 -4.65 -8.24
CA ASP A 68 11.06 -3.75 -8.43
C ASP A 68 12.37 -4.50 -8.16
N ASP A 69 13.32 -4.40 -9.09
CA ASP A 69 14.58 -5.16 -9.06
C ASP A 69 15.48 -4.82 -7.86
N GLN A 70 15.36 -3.63 -7.27
CA GLN A 70 16.21 -3.17 -6.16
C GLN A 70 15.62 -3.52 -4.79
N VAL A 71 14.30 -3.49 -4.66
CA VAL A 71 13.61 -3.57 -3.35
C VAL A 71 12.64 -4.74 -3.20
N ASP A 72 12.67 -5.71 -4.14
CA ASP A 72 11.70 -6.79 -4.33
C ASP A 72 10.36 -6.24 -4.82
N GLN A 73 9.69 -5.44 -4.00
CA GLN A 73 8.46 -4.76 -4.39
C GLN A 73 8.38 -3.35 -3.81
N ARG A 74 7.99 -2.39 -4.64
CA ARG A 74 7.53 -1.06 -4.21
C ARG A 74 6.15 -1.14 -3.58
N VAL A 75 5.95 -0.39 -2.49
CA VAL A 75 4.61 -0.14 -1.91
C VAL A 75 3.92 0.90 -2.79
N SER A 76 2.79 0.57 -3.40
CA SER A 76 2.00 1.54 -4.18
C SER A 76 0.74 1.98 -3.45
N ALA A 77 0.28 3.19 -3.77
CA ALA A 77 -1.03 3.71 -3.39
C ALA A 77 -1.80 4.08 -4.66
N LEU A 78 -2.95 3.44 -4.87
CA LEU A 78 -3.94 3.82 -5.87
C LEU A 78 -5.08 4.51 -5.13
N VAL A 79 -5.30 5.80 -5.39
CA VAL A 79 -6.26 6.61 -4.64
C VAL A 79 -7.32 7.21 -5.55
N VAL A 80 -8.55 7.26 -5.05
CA VAL A 80 -9.65 8.05 -5.61
C VAL A 80 -9.87 9.22 -4.68
N THR A 81 -9.94 10.41 -5.25
CA THR A 81 -10.19 11.64 -4.51
C THR A 81 -11.57 12.17 -4.84
N GLU A 82 -12.34 12.50 -3.82
CA GLU A 82 -13.62 13.18 -3.96
C GLU A 82 -13.65 14.40 -3.02
N PRO A 83 -14.28 15.51 -3.43
CA PRO A 83 -14.52 16.61 -2.51
C PRO A 83 -15.45 16.14 -1.37
N GLN A 84 -14.95 16.07 -0.15
CA GLN A 84 -15.80 15.94 1.03
C GLN A 84 -16.19 17.35 1.50
N HIS A 85 -17.50 17.66 1.47
CA HIS A 85 -18.16 18.81 2.12
C HIS A 85 -17.40 20.16 2.12
N GLU A 86 -17.71 21.09 1.21
CA GLU A 86 -17.25 22.51 1.17
C GLU A 86 -15.74 22.76 1.32
N GLN A 87 -14.93 21.75 1.59
CA GLN A 87 -13.48 21.81 1.64
C GLN A 87 -13.00 21.78 0.20
N THR A 88 -12.20 22.80 -0.16
CA THR A 88 -11.42 22.76 -1.38
C THR A 88 -10.58 21.50 -1.37
N VAL A 89 -10.79 20.62 -2.35
CA VAL A 89 -9.83 19.55 -2.65
C VAL A 89 -8.46 20.22 -2.71
N PRO A 90 -7.46 19.82 -1.91
CA PRO A 90 -6.14 20.38 -2.03
C PRO A 90 -5.70 20.27 -3.49
N GLU A 91 -5.11 21.36 -4.01
CA GLU A 91 -4.91 21.59 -5.45
C GLU A 91 -4.17 20.45 -6.17
N GLN A 92 -3.42 19.61 -5.42
CA GLN A 92 -2.98 18.31 -5.90
C GLN A 92 -2.63 17.37 -4.73
N VAL A 93 -3.21 16.16 -4.70
CA VAL A 93 -2.66 15.08 -3.87
C VAL A 93 -1.36 14.63 -4.50
N SER A 94 -0.24 14.81 -3.79
CA SER A 94 1.07 14.38 -4.23
C SER A 94 1.64 13.30 -3.34
N LEU A 95 2.55 12.50 -3.87
CA LEU A 95 3.20 11.42 -3.13
C LEU A 95 3.98 11.96 -1.93
N ALA A 96 4.64 13.10 -2.07
CA ALA A 96 5.39 13.74 -0.98
C ALA A 96 4.47 14.17 0.19
N THR A 97 3.37 14.85 -0.12
CA THR A 97 2.41 15.30 0.90
C THR A 97 1.74 14.11 1.57
N LEU A 98 1.34 13.10 0.78
CA LEU A 98 0.71 11.88 1.28
C LEU A 98 1.64 11.09 2.22
N ARG A 99 2.91 10.89 1.84
CA ARG A 99 3.92 10.24 2.71
C ARG A 99 4.08 10.99 4.04
N ARG A 100 4.11 12.32 3.99
CA ARG A 100 4.23 13.17 5.18
C ARG A 100 3.02 13.04 6.11
N THR A 101 1.81 13.13 5.59
CA THR A 101 0.57 12.96 6.37
C THR A 101 0.51 11.56 7.01
N LEU A 102 0.81 10.50 6.25
CA LEU A 102 0.82 9.14 6.77
C LEU A 102 1.82 8.95 7.92
N ALA A 103 3.01 9.55 7.82
CA ALA A 103 4.03 9.46 8.85
C ALA A 103 3.73 10.31 10.10
N LEU A 104 3.30 11.56 9.92
CA LEU A 104 3.14 12.51 11.03
C LEU A 104 1.79 12.36 11.73
N GLU A 105 0.71 12.17 10.98
CA GLU A 105 -0.66 12.17 11.52
C GLU A 105 -1.13 10.74 11.82
N HIS A 106 -0.71 9.77 11.01
CA HIS A 106 -1.09 8.36 11.18
C HIS A 106 0.03 7.47 11.73
N GLN A 107 1.21 8.04 12.02
CA GLN A 107 2.33 7.38 12.70
C GLN A 107 2.79 6.08 12.02
N LEU A 108 2.63 6.00 10.70
CA LEU A 108 3.18 4.90 9.91
C LEU A 108 4.70 4.97 9.88
N SER A 109 5.35 3.83 10.14
CA SER A 109 6.80 3.69 9.95
C SER A 109 7.19 3.96 8.50
N VAL A 110 8.39 4.52 8.30
CA VAL A 110 8.90 4.97 6.99
C VAL A 110 8.84 3.85 5.93
N TYR A 111 9.17 2.62 6.29
CA TYR A 111 9.17 1.48 5.36
C TYR A 111 7.76 1.08 4.87
N LYS A 112 6.69 1.51 5.54
CA LYS A 112 5.30 1.28 5.12
C LYS A 112 4.78 2.37 4.18
N LEU A 113 5.48 3.49 4.08
CA LEU A 113 5.02 4.64 3.31
C LEU A 113 5.04 4.31 1.80
N PRO A 114 4.00 4.69 1.05
CA PRO A 114 3.95 4.46 -0.39
C PRO A 114 5.15 5.06 -1.11
N THR A 115 5.68 4.31 -2.06
CA THR A 115 6.80 4.68 -2.95
C THR A 115 6.35 4.88 -4.40
N LEU A 116 5.08 4.57 -4.68
CA LEU A 116 4.38 4.86 -5.93
C LEU A 116 3.01 5.44 -5.57
N LEU A 117 2.57 6.48 -6.27
CA LEU A 117 1.21 7.02 -6.15
C LEU A 117 0.56 7.12 -7.53
N ARG A 118 -0.65 6.59 -7.64
CA ARG A 118 -1.56 6.84 -8.76
C ARG A 118 -2.85 7.45 -8.21
N VAL A 119 -3.11 8.71 -8.57
CA VAL A 119 -4.43 9.35 -8.35
C VAL A 119 -5.29 9.07 -9.57
N LEU A 120 -6.47 8.48 -9.37
CA LEU A 120 -7.39 8.18 -10.47
C LEU A 120 -8.06 9.45 -11.01
N ALA A 121 -8.06 9.57 -12.33
CA ALA A 121 -8.75 10.64 -13.03
C ALA A 121 -10.28 10.40 -13.03
N PRO A 122 -11.10 11.46 -13.20
CA PRO A 122 -12.54 11.29 -13.34
C PRO A 122 -12.90 10.27 -14.43
N GLY A 123 -13.74 9.30 -14.08
CA GLY A 123 -14.17 8.21 -14.98
C GLY A 123 -13.24 6.99 -15.01
N GLU A 124 -12.07 7.03 -14.36
CA GLU A 124 -11.27 5.83 -14.16
C GLU A 124 -11.80 5.00 -12.98
N GLU A 125 -12.04 3.71 -13.23
CA GLU A 125 -12.49 2.79 -12.20
C GLU A 125 -11.44 1.73 -11.85
N ILE A 126 -11.41 1.37 -10.56
CA ILE A 126 -10.60 0.28 -10.04
C ILE A 126 -11.18 -1.06 -10.53
N PRO A 127 -10.39 -1.92 -11.20
CA PRO A 127 -10.85 -3.22 -11.65
C PRO A 127 -11.42 -4.08 -10.52
N ARG A 128 -12.56 -4.71 -10.79
CA ARG A 128 -13.23 -5.63 -9.88
C ARG A 128 -13.31 -7.03 -10.47
N THR A 129 -13.31 -8.01 -9.59
CA THR A 129 -13.62 -9.42 -9.89
C THR A 129 -15.09 -9.58 -10.25
N SER A 130 -15.48 -10.74 -10.81
CA SER A 130 -16.88 -11.08 -11.09
C SER A 130 -17.78 -11.04 -9.84
N SER A 131 -17.21 -11.21 -8.64
CA SER A 131 -17.93 -11.07 -7.37
C SER A 131 -17.97 -9.63 -6.84
N GLY A 132 -17.56 -8.63 -7.63
CA GLY A 132 -17.58 -7.21 -7.25
C GLY A 132 -16.46 -6.75 -6.32
N LYS A 133 -15.57 -7.65 -5.88
CA LYS A 133 -14.40 -7.31 -5.03
C LYS A 133 -13.30 -6.68 -5.86
N ILE A 134 -12.55 -5.75 -5.29
CA ILE A 134 -11.38 -5.15 -5.95
C ILE A 134 -10.38 -6.25 -6.35
N SER A 135 -9.90 -6.20 -7.58
CA SER A 135 -8.86 -7.10 -8.09
C SER A 135 -7.51 -6.40 -8.06
N LYS A 136 -6.72 -6.61 -7.00
CA LYS A 136 -5.35 -6.09 -6.90
C LYS A 136 -4.46 -6.48 -8.08
N PRO A 137 -4.48 -7.73 -8.60
CA PRO A 137 -3.71 -8.09 -9.79
C PRO A 137 -4.09 -7.26 -11.03
N ALA A 138 -5.39 -7.12 -11.32
CA ALA A 138 -5.84 -6.35 -12.47
C ALA A 138 -5.60 -4.84 -12.28
N ALA A 139 -5.70 -4.32 -11.06
CA ALA A 139 -5.35 -2.94 -10.74
C ALA A 139 -3.85 -2.68 -10.94
N ARG A 140 -2.98 -3.62 -10.55
CA ARG A 140 -1.54 -3.54 -10.80
C ARG A 140 -1.24 -3.45 -12.29
N GLU A 141 -1.80 -4.36 -13.09
CA GLU A 141 -1.60 -4.39 -14.54
C GLU A 141 -2.13 -3.13 -15.23
N LYS A 142 -3.28 -2.59 -14.78
CA LYS A 142 -3.92 -1.44 -15.41
C LYS A 142 -3.26 -0.10 -15.08
N PHE A 143 -2.72 0.05 -13.88
CA PHE A 143 -2.30 1.36 -13.35
C PHE A 143 -0.82 1.45 -12.97
N PHE A 144 -0.14 0.31 -12.87
CA PHE A 144 1.28 0.21 -12.51
C PHE A 144 2.01 -0.73 -13.47
N ALA A 145 1.59 -0.81 -14.73
CA ALA A 145 2.45 -1.40 -15.76
C ALA A 145 3.71 -0.54 -15.90
N LYS A 146 4.79 -1.14 -16.43
CA LYS A 146 6.08 -0.44 -16.60
C LYS A 146 5.92 0.91 -17.33
N ASN A 147 5.11 0.94 -18.39
CA ASN A 147 4.84 2.16 -19.15
C ASN A 147 4.09 3.23 -18.33
N ASP A 148 3.22 2.83 -17.38
CA ASP A 148 2.51 3.79 -16.52
C ASP A 148 3.44 4.36 -15.46
N ILE A 149 4.33 3.54 -14.88
CA ILE A 149 5.34 3.96 -13.88
C ILE A 149 6.35 4.94 -14.51
N GLU A 150 6.71 4.72 -15.77
CA GLU A 150 7.62 5.60 -16.52
C GLU A 150 6.92 6.85 -17.07
N SER A 151 5.61 6.98 -16.90
CA SER A 151 4.81 8.13 -17.36
C SER A 151 4.53 9.13 -16.24
N GLU A 152 3.98 10.29 -16.59
CA GLU A 152 3.53 11.31 -15.63
C GLU A 152 2.29 10.90 -14.82
N LYS A 153 1.69 9.74 -15.11
CA LYS A 153 0.48 9.26 -14.42
C LYS A 153 0.76 8.72 -13.03
N VAL A 154 1.98 8.24 -12.77
CA VAL A 154 2.39 7.63 -11.51
C VAL A 154 3.53 8.45 -10.94
N GLU A 155 3.34 9.00 -9.76
CA GLU A 155 4.45 9.59 -9.02
C GLU A 155 5.31 8.47 -8.43
N VAL A 156 6.63 8.59 -8.61
CA VAL A 156 7.60 7.62 -8.13
C VAL A 156 8.49 8.26 -7.08
N TRP A 157 8.55 7.66 -5.89
CA TRP A 157 9.48 8.09 -4.84
C TRP A 157 10.89 7.63 -5.18
N ASP A 158 11.83 8.57 -5.17
CA ASP A 158 13.25 8.27 -5.21
C ASP A 158 13.68 7.62 -3.88
N LEU A 159 14.10 6.35 -3.94
CA LEU A 159 14.52 5.60 -2.78
C LEU A 159 15.86 6.10 -2.18
N GLY A 160 16.65 6.85 -2.96
CA GLY A 160 17.83 7.55 -2.47
C GLY A 160 17.50 8.83 -1.70
N ARG A 161 16.28 9.36 -1.85
CA ARG A 161 15.82 10.56 -1.14
C ARG A 161 15.42 10.21 0.28
N LYS A 162 16.00 10.92 1.24
CA LYS A 162 15.56 10.87 2.64
C LYS A 162 14.26 11.67 2.80
N ASP A 163 13.32 11.14 3.58
CA ASP A 163 12.18 11.92 4.04
C ASP A 163 12.63 12.91 5.13
N GLU A 164 13.06 14.10 4.71
CA GLU A 164 13.48 15.15 5.62
C GLU A 164 12.35 15.58 6.56
N GLY A 165 12.66 15.66 7.86
CA GLY A 165 11.71 16.10 8.89
C GLY A 165 10.66 15.05 9.30
N LEU A 166 10.73 13.81 8.81
CA LEU A 166 9.92 12.72 9.34
C LEU A 166 10.59 12.08 10.57
N PRO A 167 9.79 11.61 11.56
CA PRO A 167 10.32 10.89 12.70
C PRO A 167 10.94 9.59 12.21
N THR A 168 12.27 9.55 12.17
CA THR A 168 13.00 8.32 11.87
C THR A 168 13.31 7.62 13.18
N ARG A 169 12.64 6.50 13.43
CA ARG A 169 12.97 5.65 14.57
C ARG A 169 14.29 4.96 14.27
N ALA A 170 15.07 4.65 15.30
CA ALA A 170 16.40 4.05 15.14
C ALA A 170 16.39 2.75 14.31
N TRP A 171 15.25 2.04 14.27
CA TRP A 171 15.05 0.81 13.51
C TRP A 171 14.47 1.00 12.10
N ASP A 172 14.06 2.21 11.70
CA ASP A 172 13.60 2.48 10.32
C ASP A 172 14.76 2.42 9.31
N TRP A 173 16.01 2.55 9.77
CA TRP A 173 17.23 2.55 8.96
C TRP A 173 17.92 1.19 8.85
N ALA A 174 17.41 0.14 9.50
CA ALA A 174 18.08 -1.17 9.57
C ALA A 174 18.05 -1.97 8.23
N GLY A 175 18.09 -1.28 7.09
CA GLY A 175 18.10 -1.87 5.75
C GLY A 175 17.98 -0.87 4.59
N ILE A 176 17.54 0.37 4.83
CA ILE A 176 17.39 1.40 3.78
C ILE A 176 18.59 2.35 3.84
N GLY A 177 19.55 2.20 2.93
CA GLY A 177 20.67 3.15 2.77
C GLY A 177 22.09 2.61 3.04
N ALA A 178 22.27 1.29 3.15
CA ALA A 178 23.61 0.68 3.19
C ALA A 178 24.00 0.13 1.81
N ARG A 179 24.15 1.01 0.80
CA ARG A 179 25.02 0.81 -0.37
C ARG A 179 25.57 2.15 -0.83
#